data_AF-A0A6A3KZX6-F1
#
_entry.id   AF-A0A6A3KZX6-F1
#
_cell.length_a   1.000
_cell.length_b   1.000
_cell.length_c   1.000
_cell.angle_alpha   90.00
_cell.angle_beta   90.00
_cell.angle_gamma   90.00
#
_symmetry.space_group_name_H-M   'P 1'
#
loop_
_entity.id
_entity.type
_entity.pdbx_description
1 polymer ?
#
loop_
_entity_poly.entity_id
_entity_poly.type
_entity_poly.pdbx_seq_one_letter_code
_entity_poly.pdbx_strand_id
1 'polypeptide(L)'
;MTVVPLMIFVPYVEAFDIPTKLFKNGDFLYDPVATTKLVLENRLIFASSLFDFGTKLIPQLSIILSLVTVSELVAYSEVKVIPGEVKETIPSMAVKSAVTKPESRILSTENKYAVNSQSSDQSGLLRALLKRKNVIVITIFVLWGTIVLILHSMAAYRAAHYEVVGCRAVTRPWFSNGKEPCSSLVYDCRAQGTKSPSPNSFSKMDPAALSTLAIVHCPALVMPPDIQRFSKLIMVHIYNSTISNWDADSSISATAHTRLLSVLIGRTNMAEFPQGLLQSLPATMMSVQFSETNLAQIPEDLYLRWHFLAMVVFEKGLLTSLPYEMFFLPTYKMSFAGTGSRRFRHSP
;
A
#
# COMPACT_ATOMS: atom_id res chain seq x y z
N MET A 1 7.03 -16.47 3.98
CA MET A 1 6.53 -15.39 3.09
C MET A 1 5.00 -15.36 2.95
N THR A 2 4.23 -16.24 3.61
CA THR A 2 2.76 -16.31 3.49
C THR A 2 2.00 -15.62 4.63
N VAL A 3 2.59 -15.52 5.82
CA VAL A 3 1.91 -15.01 7.02
C VAL A 3 1.47 -13.55 6.89
N VAL A 4 2.34 -12.66 6.42
CA VAL A 4 2.02 -11.22 6.29
C VAL A 4 0.92 -10.98 5.24
N PRO A 5 1.00 -11.55 4.02
CA PRO A 5 -0.12 -11.48 3.07
C PRO A 5 -1.43 -12.03 3.64
N LEU A 6 -1.40 -13.17 4.33
CA LEU A 6 -2.61 -13.75 4.94
C LEU A 6 -3.20 -12.84 6.01
N MET A 7 -2.38 -12.25 6.88
CA MET A 7 -2.86 -11.30 7.90
C MET A 7 -3.50 -10.06 7.30
N ILE A 8 -3.04 -9.60 6.13
CA ILE A 8 -3.63 -8.46 5.43
C ILE A 8 -4.93 -8.89 4.74
N PHE A 9 -4.96 -10.01 4.01
CA PHE A 9 -6.12 -10.38 3.18
C PHE A 9 -7.28 -11.01 3.95
N VAL A 10 -7.03 -11.81 4.99
CA VAL A 10 -8.09 -12.53 5.72
C VAL A 10 -9.18 -11.58 6.24
N PRO A 11 -8.89 -10.46 6.91
CA PRO A 11 -9.91 -9.52 7.35
C PRO A 11 -10.78 -8.97 6.22
N TYR A 12 -10.18 -8.70 5.05
CA TYR A 12 -10.91 -8.18 3.88
C TYR A 12 -11.78 -9.25 3.23
N VAL A 13 -11.30 -10.49 3.15
CA VAL A 13 -12.10 -11.61 2.62
C VAL A 13 -13.29 -11.92 3.53
N GLU A 14 -13.10 -11.89 4.85
CA GLU A 14 -14.20 -12.07 5.82
C GLU A 14 -15.22 -10.94 5.75
N ALA A 15 -14.77 -9.71 5.50
CA ALA A 15 -15.62 -8.55 5.33
C ALA A 15 -16.26 -8.46 3.93
N PHE A 16 -15.78 -9.20 2.93
CA PHE A 16 -16.31 -9.20 1.57
C PHE A 16 -17.45 -10.21 1.43
N ASP A 17 -18.52 -9.80 0.76
CA ASP A 17 -19.66 -10.64 0.46
C ASP A 17 -19.63 -11.04 -1.02
N ILE A 18 -19.30 -12.32 -1.28
CA ILE A 18 -19.14 -12.86 -2.63
C ILE A 18 -20.42 -12.76 -3.47
N PRO A 19 -21.63 -13.09 -2.95
CA PRO A 19 -22.87 -13.01 -3.71
C PRO A 19 -23.21 -11.60 -4.19
N THR A 20 -23.06 -10.59 -3.33
CA THR A 20 -23.36 -9.19 -3.68
C THR A 20 -22.18 -8.46 -4.32
N LYS A 21 -20.97 -9.06 -4.30
CA LYS A 21 -19.70 -8.46 -4.73
C LYS A 21 -19.40 -7.13 -4.04
N LEU A 22 -19.85 -6.98 -2.79
CA LEU A 22 -19.70 -5.77 -1.98
C LEU A 22 -19.11 -6.13 -0.62
N PHE A 23 -18.57 -5.13 0.09
CA PHE A 23 -18.22 -5.32 1.49
C PHE A 23 -19.51 -5.36 2.34
N LYS A 24 -19.56 -6.28 3.32
CA LYS A 24 -20.67 -6.45 4.26
C LYS A 24 -21.00 -5.16 4.99
N ASN A 25 -19.96 -4.38 5.32
CA ASN A 25 -20.13 -2.99 5.69
C ASN A 25 -20.12 -2.14 4.42
N GLY A 26 -21.31 -1.66 4.02
CA GLY A 26 -21.46 -0.80 2.85
C GLY A 26 -20.63 0.46 2.91
N ASP A 27 -20.35 0.98 4.12
CA ASP A 27 -19.59 2.21 4.33
C ASP A 27 -18.06 2.00 4.24
N PHE A 28 -17.58 0.76 4.17
CA PHE A 28 -16.14 0.48 4.23
C PHE A 28 -15.35 1.14 3.08
N LEU A 29 -15.88 1.11 1.85
CA LEU A 29 -15.28 1.77 0.69
C LEU A 29 -15.57 3.27 0.64
N TYR A 30 -16.46 3.75 1.50
CA TYR A 30 -16.88 5.14 1.60
C TYR A 30 -16.30 5.85 2.82
N ASP A 31 -15.62 5.12 3.71
CA ASP A 31 -14.80 5.68 4.78
C ASP A 31 -13.38 6.00 4.24
N PRO A 32 -12.99 7.28 4.20
CA PRO A 32 -11.68 7.70 3.73
C PRO A 32 -10.53 7.07 4.55
N VAL A 33 -10.75 6.83 5.85
CA VAL A 33 -9.72 6.25 6.72
C VAL A 33 -9.53 4.77 6.40
N ALA A 34 -10.62 4.00 6.31
CA ALA A 34 -10.58 2.60 5.91
C ALA A 34 -9.91 2.40 4.54
N THR A 35 -10.28 3.23 3.55
CA THR A 35 -9.70 3.14 2.20
C THR A 35 -8.19 3.43 2.23
N THR A 36 -7.76 4.45 2.98
CA THR A 36 -6.32 4.75 3.09
C THR A 36 -5.55 3.61 3.77
N LYS A 37 -6.08 3.04 4.85
CA LYS A 37 -5.46 1.91 5.54
C LYS A 37 -5.31 0.70 4.61
N LEU A 38 -6.38 0.35 3.89
CA LEU A 38 -6.37 -0.71 2.89
C LEU A 38 -5.24 -0.50 1.86
N VAL A 39 -5.12 0.71 1.30
CA VAL A 39 -4.08 1.02 0.31
C VAL A 39 -2.68 0.92 0.91
N LEU A 40 -2.46 1.45 2.11
CA LEU A 40 -1.16 1.41 2.79
C LEU A 40 -0.74 -0.02 3.16
N GLU A 41 -1.66 -0.86 3.61
CA GLU A 41 -1.39 -2.26 3.93
C GLU A 41 -1.06 -3.07 2.68
N ASN A 42 -1.82 -2.90 1.60
CA ASN A 42 -1.54 -3.57 0.33
C ASN A 42 -0.19 -3.16 -0.27
N ARG A 43 0.27 -1.94 -0.03
CA ARG A 43 1.62 -1.49 -0.40
C ARG A 43 2.74 -2.21 0.34
N LEU A 44 2.48 -2.93 1.43
CA LEU A 44 3.50 -3.80 2.04
C LEU A 44 3.76 -5.04 1.17
N ILE A 45 2.72 -5.53 0.50
CA ILE A 45 2.77 -6.74 -0.33
C ILE A 45 3.19 -6.37 -1.76
N PHE A 46 2.49 -5.43 -2.38
CA PHE A 46 2.67 -5.11 -3.79
C PHE A 46 3.69 -4.00 -4.00
N ALA A 47 4.55 -4.16 -5.00
CA ALA A 47 5.46 -3.10 -5.39
C ALA A 47 4.69 -2.00 -6.12
N SER A 48 4.81 -0.79 -5.62
CA SER A 48 4.21 0.42 -6.18
C SER A 48 5.08 1.09 -7.24
N SER A 49 6.35 0.69 -7.34
CA SER A 49 7.32 1.16 -8.34
C SER A 49 8.44 0.14 -8.53
N LEU A 50 9.28 0.32 -9.57
CA LEU A 50 10.47 -0.50 -9.79
C LEU A 50 11.49 -0.38 -8.65
N PHE A 51 11.64 0.82 -8.09
CA PHE A 51 12.52 1.04 -6.94
C PHE A 51 12.02 0.29 -5.71
N ASP A 52 10.72 0.42 -5.41
CA ASP A 52 10.06 -0.30 -4.31
C ASP A 52 10.21 -1.82 -4.48
N PHE A 53 9.98 -2.33 -5.70
CA PHE A 53 10.22 -3.74 -6.04
C PHE A 53 11.66 -4.17 -5.74
N GLY A 54 12.65 -3.41 -6.21
CA GLY A 54 14.06 -3.69 -5.93
C GLY A 54 14.35 -3.74 -4.43
N THR A 55 13.89 -2.75 -3.66
CA THR A 55 14.11 -2.72 -2.21
C THR A 55 13.46 -3.87 -1.46
N LYS A 56 12.33 -4.42 -1.96
CA LYS A 56 11.68 -5.59 -1.39
C LYS A 56 12.41 -6.90 -1.69
N LEU A 57 13.14 -6.99 -2.79
CA LEU A 57 13.94 -8.18 -3.14
C LEU A 57 15.23 -8.29 -2.33
N ILE A 58 15.85 -7.15 -1.98
CA ILE A 58 17.16 -7.14 -1.31
C ILE A 58 17.17 -7.98 -0.01
N PRO A 59 16.22 -7.83 0.94
CA PRO A 59 16.17 -8.69 2.12
C PRO A 59 15.94 -10.17 1.81
N GLN A 60 15.16 -10.49 0.78
CA GLN A 60 14.88 -11.88 0.39
C GLN A 60 16.15 -12.57 -0.12
N LEU A 61 16.87 -11.89 -1.01
CA LEU A 61 18.15 -12.38 -1.54
C LEU A 61 19.21 -12.50 -0.44
N SER A 62 19.21 -11.56 0.52
CA SER A 62 20.10 -11.61 1.70
C SER A 62 19.86 -12.86 2.54
N ILE A 63 18.59 -13.18 2.83
CA ILE A 63 18.21 -14.37 3.62
C ILE A 63 18.63 -15.65 2.89
N ILE A 64 18.32 -15.76 1.58
CA ILE A 64 18.68 -16.93 0.79
C ILE A 64 20.20 -17.13 0.79
N LEU A 65 20.97 -16.07 0.54
CA LEU A 65 22.42 -16.16 0.53
C LEU A 65 22.98 -16.54 1.91
N SER A 66 22.45 -15.95 2.97
CA SER A 66 22.84 -16.27 4.35
C SER A 66 22.60 -17.75 4.66
N LEU A 67 21.44 -18.28 4.28
CA LEU A 67 21.11 -19.69 4.45
C LEU A 67 22.07 -20.60 3.67
N VAL A 68 22.36 -20.28 2.40
CA VAL A 68 23.33 -21.03 1.59
C VAL A 68 24.70 -21.05 2.26
N THR A 69 25.19 -19.90 2.74
CA THR A 69 26.49 -19.84 3.43
C THR A 69 26.52 -20.64 4.73
N VAL A 70 25.43 -20.63 5.51
CA VAL A 70 25.30 -21.43 6.73
C VAL A 70 25.25 -22.92 6.38
N SER A 71 24.50 -23.32 5.36
CA SER A 71 24.45 -24.71 4.89
C SER A 71 25.81 -25.22 4.43
N GLU A 72 26.60 -24.41 3.71
CA GLU A 72 27.97 -24.75 3.33
C GLU A 72 28.91 -24.90 4.54
N LEU A 73 28.76 -24.03 5.56
CA LEU A 73 29.55 -24.11 6.79
C LEU A 73 29.20 -25.36 7.62
N VAL A 74 27.93 -25.74 7.68
CA VAL A 74 27.46 -26.94 8.39
C VAL A 74 27.87 -28.21 7.64
N ALA A 75 27.75 -28.25 6.31
CA ALA A 75 28.18 -29.39 5.50
C ALA A 75 29.70 -29.64 5.58
N TYR A 76 30.49 -28.60 5.85
CA TYR A 76 31.95 -28.72 6.03
C TYR A 76 32.35 -29.23 7.43
N SER A 77 31.42 -29.28 8.39
CA SER A 77 31.67 -29.71 9.77
C SER A 77 31.58 -31.24 9.96
N GLU A 78 31.31 -32.03 8.91
CA GLU A 78 31.47 -33.48 9.02
C GLU A 78 32.96 -33.83 9.16
N VAL A 79 33.29 -34.18 10.40
CA VAL A 79 34.61 -34.48 10.94
C VAL A 79 35.34 -35.49 10.07
N LYS A 80 36.48 -35.08 9.51
CA LYS A 80 37.49 -36.01 9.01
C LYS A 80 38.09 -36.72 10.23
N VAL A 81 37.51 -37.87 10.61
CA VAL A 81 38.08 -38.75 11.64
C VAL A 81 39.44 -39.21 11.11
N ILE A 82 40.51 -38.61 11.62
CA ILE A 82 41.87 -39.15 11.48
C ILE A 82 41.89 -40.37 12.39
N PRO A 83 42.10 -41.60 11.90
CA PRO A 83 42.26 -42.75 12.78
C PRO A 83 43.58 -42.55 13.52
N GLY A 84 43.48 -42.10 14.77
CA GLY A 84 44.57 -42.12 15.71
C GLY A 84 44.95 -43.58 16.00
N GLU A 85 46.25 -43.83 16.02
CA GLU A 85 46.88 -45.09 16.34
C GLU A 85 46.49 -45.52 17.77
N VAL A 86 45.39 -46.25 17.92
CA VAL A 86 45.00 -46.89 19.18
C VAL A 86 45.54 -48.31 19.16
N LYS A 87 46.66 -48.46 19.87
CA LYS A 87 47.27 -49.73 20.24
C LYS A 87 46.45 -50.31 21.39
N GLU A 88 45.41 -51.08 21.11
CA GLU A 88 44.85 -51.98 22.13
C GLU A 88 44.16 -53.21 21.52
N THR A 89 44.57 -54.35 22.05
CA THR A 89 44.35 -55.71 21.59
C THR A 89 42.99 -56.22 22.07
N ILE A 90 42.08 -56.56 21.15
CA ILE A 90 40.89 -57.39 21.48
C ILE A 90 40.71 -58.45 20.37
N PRO A 91 40.54 -59.74 20.72
CA PRO A 91 40.66 -60.84 19.77
C PRO A 91 39.47 -60.95 18.81
N SER A 92 39.82 -61.24 17.56
CA SER A 92 38.93 -61.60 16.46
C SER A 92 38.06 -62.82 16.81
N MET A 93 36.74 -62.64 16.85
CA MET A 93 35.80 -63.74 16.64
C MET A 93 35.47 -63.85 15.15
N ALA A 94 35.97 -64.90 14.54
CA ALA A 94 35.72 -65.25 13.15
C ALA A 94 34.28 -65.73 12.96
N VAL A 95 33.51 -65.04 12.12
CA VAL A 95 32.32 -65.61 11.49
C VAL A 95 32.74 -66.18 10.14
N LYS A 96 32.79 -67.51 10.06
CA LYS A 96 32.90 -68.25 8.80
C LYS A 96 31.63 -68.02 7.98
N SER A 97 31.76 -67.35 6.84
CA SER A 97 30.89 -67.62 5.69
C SER A 97 31.77 -68.12 4.55
N ALA A 98 31.71 -69.44 4.36
CA ALA A 98 32.15 -70.08 3.15
C ALA A 98 31.17 -69.70 2.03
N VAL A 99 31.69 -69.36 0.84
CA VAL A 99 31.27 -69.88 -0.48
C VAL A 99 32.14 -69.21 -1.55
N THR A 100 33.09 -70.02 -2.03
CA THR A 100 33.48 -70.27 -3.44
C THR A 100 33.87 -69.11 -4.37
N LYS A 101 35.20 -69.04 -4.62
CA LYS A 101 35.83 -68.46 -5.83
C LYS A 101 35.60 -69.36 -7.05
N PRO A 102 35.76 -68.83 -8.27
CA PRO A 102 36.82 -69.39 -9.10
C PRO A 102 37.81 -68.35 -9.62
N GLU A 103 38.88 -68.90 -10.16
CA GLU A 103 40.24 -68.40 -10.32
C GLU A 103 40.60 -68.21 -11.81
N SER A 104 41.48 -67.25 -12.10
CA SER A 104 42.49 -67.17 -13.17
C SER A 104 42.63 -65.72 -13.65
N ARG A 105 43.79 -65.14 -13.98
CA ARG A 105 45.20 -65.57 -14.00
C ARG A 105 46.04 -64.29 -13.93
N ILE A 106 47.23 -64.45 -13.37
CA ILE A 106 48.28 -63.44 -13.13
C ILE A 106 48.89 -62.93 -14.45
N LEU A 107 49.14 -61.62 -14.56
CA LEU A 107 50.46 -61.11 -14.96
C LEU A 107 50.68 -59.68 -14.45
N SER A 108 51.66 -59.57 -13.58
CA SER A 108 52.26 -58.34 -13.08
C SER A 108 52.95 -57.56 -14.19
N THR A 109 52.74 -56.25 -14.22
CA THR A 109 53.77 -55.32 -14.70
C THR A 109 53.75 -54.12 -13.77
N GLU A 110 54.85 -53.96 -13.03
CA GLU A 110 55.15 -52.75 -12.28
C GLU A 110 54.99 -51.54 -13.19
N ASN A 111 54.17 -50.59 -12.76
CA ASN A 111 54.30 -49.22 -13.22
C ASN A 111 54.13 -48.31 -12.01
N LYS A 112 55.28 -47.82 -11.51
CA LYS A 112 55.36 -46.63 -10.68
C LYS A 112 54.80 -45.46 -11.50
N TYR A 113 53.51 -45.17 -11.36
CA TYR A 113 53.00 -43.85 -11.68
C TYR A 113 52.97 -43.03 -10.41
N ALA A 114 53.86 -42.04 -10.38
CA ALA A 114 53.84 -40.94 -9.43
C ALA A 114 52.43 -40.37 -9.35
N VAL A 115 51.88 -40.35 -8.12
CA VAL A 115 50.69 -39.57 -7.80
C VAL A 115 51.05 -38.11 -8.05
N ASN A 116 50.63 -37.60 -9.20
CA ASN A 116 50.78 -36.19 -9.54
C ASN A 116 49.78 -35.41 -8.66
N SER A 117 50.25 -34.94 -7.52
CA SER A 117 49.53 -34.03 -6.62
C SER A 117 49.45 -32.64 -7.26
N GLN A 118 48.57 -32.48 -8.24
CA GLN A 118 48.39 -31.20 -8.93
C GLN A 118 46.89 -30.79 -8.97
N SER A 119 46.15 -31.09 -7.91
CA SER A 119 44.75 -30.67 -7.74
C SER A 119 44.48 -29.81 -6.50
N SER A 120 45.50 -29.51 -5.67
CA SER A 120 45.33 -28.70 -4.46
C SER A 120 45.26 -27.20 -4.74
N ASP A 121 46.06 -26.68 -5.68
CA ASP A 121 46.20 -25.23 -5.91
C ASP A 121 44.99 -24.58 -6.60
N GLN A 122 44.39 -25.27 -7.58
CA GLN A 122 43.21 -24.77 -8.29
C GLN A 122 41.98 -24.71 -7.36
N SER A 123 41.91 -25.61 -6.38
CA SER A 123 40.89 -25.62 -5.33
C SER A 123 41.09 -24.50 -4.30
N GLY A 124 42.34 -24.10 -4.04
CA GLY A 124 42.69 -23.01 -3.11
C GLY A 124 42.36 -21.63 -3.67
N LEU A 125 42.65 -21.40 -4.95
CA LEU A 125 42.36 -20.14 -5.64
C LEU A 125 40.85 -19.90 -5.80
N LEU A 126 40.09 -20.92 -6.22
CA LEU A 126 38.62 -20.88 -6.28
C LEU A 126 38.01 -20.64 -4.89
N ARG A 127 38.54 -21.31 -3.85
CA ARG A 127 38.08 -21.17 -2.45
C ARG A 127 38.41 -19.81 -1.86
N ALA A 128 39.55 -19.20 -2.22
CA ALA A 128 39.89 -17.82 -1.85
C ALA A 128 39.02 -16.79 -2.58
N LEU A 129 38.71 -17.01 -3.86
CA LEU A 129 37.81 -16.16 -4.64
C LEU A 129 36.36 -16.24 -4.13
N LEU A 130 35.87 -17.44 -3.79
CA LEU A 130 34.57 -17.65 -3.16
C LEU A 130 34.49 -17.01 -1.77
N LYS A 131 35.52 -17.18 -0.91
CA LYS A 131 35.60 -16.50 0.38
C LYS A 131 35.62 -14.97 0.23
N ARG A 132 36.40 -14.42 -0.70
CA ARG A 132 36.50 -12.97 -0.94
C ARG A 132 35.19 -12.40 -1.50
N LYS A 133 34.52 -13.13 -2.40
CA LYS A 133 33.18 -12.78 -2.93
C LYS A 133 32.13 -12.77 -1.82
N ASN A 134 32.12 -13.77 -0.94
CA ASN A 134 31.17 -13.85 0.17
C ASN A 134 31.38 -12.70 1.18
N VAL A 135 32.63 -12.35 1.50
CA VAL A 135 32.95 -11.20 2.37
C VAL A 135 32.47 -9.88 1.77
N ILE A 136 32.69 -9.66 0.47
CA ILE A 136 32.22 -8.45 -0.22
C ILE A 136 30.69 -8.36 -0.17
N VAL A 137 29.98 -9.45 -0.46
CA VAL A 137 28.52 -9.45 -0.47
C VAL A 137 27.94 -9.25 0.93
N ILE A 138 28.50 -9.91 1.96
CA ILE A 138 28.11 -9.68 3.35
C ILE A 138 28.34 -8.22 3.74
N THR A 139 29.48 -7.64 3.38
CA THR A 139 29.80 -6.23 3.67
C THR A 139 28.78 -5.28 3.03
N ILE A 140 28.37 -5.54 1.78
CA ILE A 140 27.34 -4.75 1.09
C ILE A 140 26.00 -4.85 1.82
N PHE A 141 25.57 -6.05 2.24
CA PHE A 141 24.31 -6.21 2.98
C PHE A 141 24.34 -5.56 4.36
N VAL A 142 25.48 -5.64 5.08
CA VAL A 142 25.65 -4.97 6.37
C VAL A 142 25.56 -3.45 6.17
N LEU A 143 26.30 -2.90 5.20
CA LEU A 143 26.25 -1.47 4.88
C LEU A 143 24.83 -1.02 4.52
N TRP A 144 24.13 -1.78 3.67
CA TRP A 144 22.75 -1.49 3.31
C TRP A 144 21.82 -1.54 4.53
N GLY A 145 21.96 -2.55 5.38
CA GLY A 145 21.21 -2.68 6.63
C GLY A 145 21.43 -1.50 7.56
N THR A 146 22.68 -1.02 7.69
CA THR A 146 23.02 0.17 8.46
C THR A 146 22.37 1.43 7.87
N ILE A 147 22.40 1.61 6.54
CA ILE A 147 21.75 2.75 5.86
C ILE A 147 20.24 2.73 6.13
N VAL A 148 19.58 1.58 5.94
CA VAL A 148 18.14 1.44 6.18
C VAL A 148 17.79 1.72 7.64
N LEU A 149 18.60 1.22 8.58
CA LEU A 149 18.39 1.46 10.01
C LEU A 149 18.48 2.96 10.33
N ILE A 150 19.51 3.65 9.83
CA ILE A 150 19.66 5.11 10.02
C ILE A 150 18.45 5.85 9.44
N LEU A 151 18.07 5.57 8.20
CA LEU A 151 16.92 6.20 7.55
C LEU A 151 15.62 5.95 8.32
N HIS A 152 15.41 4.74 8.81
CA HIS A 152 14.22 4.38 9.59
C HIS A 152 14.21 5.07 10.95
N SER A 153 15.35 5.11 11.66
CA SER A 153 15.49 5.84 12.92
C SER A 153 15.24 7.34 12.75
N MET A 154 15.77 7.95 11.70
CA MET A 154 15.51 9.36 11.38
C MET A 154 14.03 9.61 11.09
N ALA A 155 13.38 8.74 10.32
CA ALA A 155 11.96 8.84 10.02
C ALA A 155 11.08 8.66 11.26
N ALA A 156 11.43 7.70 12.13
CA ALA A 156 10.74 7.45 13.39
C ALA A 156 10.89 8.63 14.36
N TYR A 157 12.09 9.20 14.45
CA TYR A 157 12.36 10.38 15.25
C TYR A 157 11.51 11.57 14.78
N ARG A 158 11.51 11.89 13.48
CA ARG A 158 10.65 12.96 12.93
C ARG A 158 9.17 12.72 13.20
N ALA A 159 8.71 11.49 13.03
CA ALA A 159 7.31 11.14 13.25
C ALA A 159 6.87 11.32 14.72
N ALA A 160 7.78 11.19 15.68
CA ALA A 160 7.49 11.47 17.09
C ALA A 160 7.31 12.97 17.38
N HIS A 161 7.80 13.85 16.49
CA HIS A 161 7.75 15.30 16.65
C HIS A 161 6.67 15.99 15.82
N TYR A 162 6.01 15.28 14.90
CA TYR A 162 4.86 15.80 14.18
C TYR A 162 3.57 15.46 14.92
N GLU A 163 2.87 16.47 15.43
CA GLU A 163 1.52 16.34 15.96
C GLU A 163 0.52 16.98 14.98
N VAL A 164 -0.11 16.15 14.15
CA VAL A 164 -1.13 16.60 13.19
C VAL A 164 -2.50 16.24 13.73
N VAL A 165 -3.19 17.24 14.29
CA VAL A 165 -4.56 17.07 14.82
C VAL A 165 -5.47 16.54 13.72
N GLY A 166 -6.13 15.41 13.98
CA GLY A 166 -7.05 14.78 13.03
C GLY A 166 -6.38 13.84 12.02
N CYS A 167 -5.07 13.64 12.07
CA CYS A 167 -4.42 12.64 11.22
C CYS A 167 -4.78 11.22 11.66
N ARG A 168 -5.36 10.44 10.75
CA ARG A 168 -5.81 9.05 11.00
C ARG A 168 -4.90 7.99 10.36
N ALA A 169 -4.00 8.41 9.48
CA ALA A 169 -3.00 7.54 8.87
C ALA A 169 -1.68 8.30 8.69
N VAL A 170 -0.83 8.29 9.73
CA VAL A 170 0.51 8.91 9.70
C VAL A 170 1.45 8.02 8.90
N THR A 171 2.23 8.62 8.00
CA THR A 171 3.29 7.92 7.25
C THR A 171 4.67 8.32 7.77
N ARG A 172 5.68 7.48 7.54
CA ARG A 172 7.05 7.70 8.00
C ARG A 172 8.02 7.65 6.82
N PRO A 173 8.01 8.65 5.92
CA PRO A 173 8.90 8.64 4.78
C PRO A 173 10.36 8.76 5.22
N TRP A 174 11.24 7.93 4.66
CA TRP A 174 12.68 8.03 4.89
C TRP A 174 13.23 9.38 4.44
N PHE A 175 12.75 9.87 3.29
CA PHE A 175 13.09 11.18 2.74
C PHE A 175 11.96 12.16 3.03
N SER A 176 12.24 13.19 3.85
CA SER A 176 11.28 14.23 4.20
C SER A 176 11.57 15.49 3.39
N ASN A 177 10.51 16.16 2.96
CA ASN A 177 10.55 17.51 2.40
C ASN A 177 10.33 18.61 3.46
N GLY A 178 10.42 18.24 4.75
CA GLY A 178 10.16 19.13 5.89
C GLY A 178 8.68 19.33 6.23
N LYS A 179 7.75 18.78 5.43
CA LYS A 179 6.30 18.88 5.66
C LYS A 179 5.74 17.69 6.42
N GLU A 180 4.53 17.87 6.97
CA GLU A 180 3.84 16.89 7.80
C GLU A 180 3.29 15.71 6.96
N PRO A 181 3.74 14.46 7.19
CA PRO A 181 3.45 13.33 6.31
C PRO A 181 2.18 12.56 6.73
N CYS A 182 1.01 13.20 6.63
CA CYS A 182 -0.29 12.58 6.91
C CYS A 182 -0.97 12.07 5.62
N SER A 183 -1.39 10.81 5.59
CA SER A 183 -2.06 10.24 4.42
C SER A 183 -3.58 10.27 4.46
N SER A 184 -4.17 10.32 5.66
CA SER A 184 -5.62 10.50 5.84
C SER A 184 -5.86 11.54 6.92
N LEU A 185 -6.42 12.68 6.53
CA LEU A 185 -6.74 13.77 7.44
C LEU A 185 -8.26 13.86 7.64
N VAL A 186 -8.69 13.93 8.90
CA VAL A 186 -10.04 14.35 9.29
C VAL A 186 -9.95 15.70 9.97
N TYR A 187 -10.32 16.76 9.25
CA TYR A 187 -10.45 18.09 9.80
C TYR A 187 -11.83 18.24 10.46
N ASP A 188 -11.87 18.15 11.79
CA ASP A 188 -13.08 18.34 12.57
C ASP A 188 -13.13 19.78 13.14
N CYS A 189 -14.06 20.59 12.62
CA CYS A 189 -14.22 21.97 13.06
C CYS A 189 -14.59 22.09 14.55
N ARG A 190 -15.35 21.13 15.10
CA ARG A 190 -15.69 21.10 16.53
C ARG A 190 -14.46 20.84 17.38
N ALA A 191 -13.61 19.88 16.98
CA ALA A 191 -12.37 19.58 17.68
C ALA A 191 -11.36 20.74 17.60
N GLN A 192 -11.35 21.45 16.47
CA GLN A 192 -10.48 22.60 16.23
C GLN A 192 -11.02 23.90 16.88
N GLY A 193 -12.26 23.93 17.36
CA GLY A 193 -12.90 25.16 17.85
C GLY A 193 -13.11 26.21 16.75
N THR A 194 -13.27 25.77 15.49
CA THR A 194 -13.43 26.64 14.31
C THR A 194 -14.78 26.42 13.64
N LYS A 195 -15.18 27.34 12.76
CA LYS A 195 -16.39 27.18 11.92
C LYS A 195 -16.10 26.59 10.54
N SER A 196 -14.85 26.73 10.10
CA SER A 196 -14.32 26.33 8.78
C SER A 196 -12.81 26.19 8.89
N PRO A 197 -12.16 25.34 8.07
CA PRO A 197 -10.73 25.45 7.82
C PRO A 197 -10.39 26.87 7.35
N SER A 198 -9.26 27.41 7.84
CA SER A 198 -8.66 28.62 7.30
C SER A 198 -8.00 28.33 5.96
N PRO A 199 -7.75 29.35 5.10
CA PRO A 199 -7.05 29.15 3.83
C PRO A 199 -5.69 28.45 3.98
N ASN A 200 -5.03 28.61 5.13
CA ASN A 200 -3.70 28.05 5.40
C ASN A 200 -3.73 26.80 6.29
N SER A 201 -4.91 26.25 6.61
CA SER A 201 -5.05 25.11 7.54
C SER A 201 -4.30 23.87 7.07
N PHE A 202 -4.03 23.74 5.78
CA PHE A 202 -3.35 22.60 5.17
C PHE A 202 -1.92 22.92 4.69
N SER A 203 -1.43 24.13 4.96
CA SER A 203 -0.17 24.65 4.42
C SER A 203 1.06 23.78 4.77
N LYS A 204 1.10 23.31 6.02
CA LYS A 204 2.17 22.48 6.60
C LYS A 204 2.15 21.03 6.13
N MET A 205 1.04 20.58 5.55
CA MET A 205 0.92 19.20 5.10
C MET A 205 1.73 18.94 3.84
N ASP A 206 2.32 17.75 3.78
CA ASP A 206 2.99 17.26 2.59
C ASP A 206 1.97 16.97 1.47
N PRO A 207 2.00 17.71 0.34
CA PRO A 207 1.05 17.51 -0.74
C PRO A 207 1.13 16.13 -1.40
N ALA A 208 2.28 15.45 -1.27
CA ALA A 208 2.49 14.12 -1.83
C ALA A 208 2.02 12.99 -0.90
N ALA A 209 1.81 13.28 0.39
CA ALA A 209 1.42 12.27 1.37
C ALA A 209 -0.10 12.12 1.48
N LEU A 210 -0.84 13.23 1.38
CA LEU A 210 -2.29 13.27 1.62
C LEU A 210 -3.06 12.54 0.51
N SER A 211 -3.66 11.41 0.87
CA SER A 211 -4.51 10.59 0.00
C SER A 211 -5.99 10.82 0.25
N THR A 212 -6.40 11.10 1.49
CA THR A 212 -7.81 11.36 1.80
C THR A 212 -7.99 12.55 2.72
N LEU A 213 -9.00 13.36 2.41
CA LEU A 213 -9.37 14.53 3.17
C LEU A 213 -10.85 14.44 3.56
N ALA A 214 -11.12 14.38 4.85
CA ALA A 214 -12.47 14.52 5.40
C ALA A 214 -12.59 15.86 6.12
N ILE A 215 -13.65 16.62 5.83
CA ILE A 215 -13.99 17.86 6.53
C ILE A 215 -15.34 17.64 7.20
N VAL A 216 -15.38 17.74 8.54
CA VAL A 216 -16.54 17.33 9.32
C VAL A 216 -16.92 18.37 10.36
N HIS A 217 -18.21 18.41 10.71
CA HIS A 217 -18.74 19.25 11.78
C HIS A 217 -18.49 20.75 11.58
N CYS A 218 -18.39 21.21 10.33
CA CYS A 218 -18.12 22.61 10.02
C CYS A 218 -19.43 23.37 9.75
N PRO A 219 -19.89 24.26 10.65
CA PRO A 219 -21.16 24.96 10.52
C PRO A 219 -21.18 26.07 9.48
N ALA A 220 -20.02 26.48 8.94
CA ALA A 220 -19.93 27.49 7.89
C ALA A 220 -18.72 27.24 6.99
N LEU A 221 -18.65 26.04 6.40
CA LEU A 221 -17.53 25.58 5.58
C LEU A 221 -17.35 26.47 4.34
N VAL A 222 -16.18 27.09 4.28
CA VAL A 222 -15.60 27.65 3.07
C VAL A 222 -14.49 26.70 2.63
N MET A 223 -14.64 26.08 1.46
CA MET A 223 -13.62 25.17 0.95
C MET A 223 -12.30 25.94 0.77
N PRO A 224 -11.17 25.51 1.37
CA PRO A 224 -9.92 26.24 1.24
C PRO A 224 -9.28 25.99 -0.14
N PRO A 225 -8.69 27.02 -0.79
CA PRO A 225 -8.04 26.89 -2.10
C PRO A 225 -6.78 26.03 -2.04
N ASP A 226 -6.20 25.83 -0.86
CA ASP A 226 -5.03 24.97 -0.64
C ASP A 226 -5.28 23.51 -1.06
N ILE A 227 -6.56 23.11 -1.22
CA ILE A 227 -6.95 21.80 -1.74
C ILE A 227 -6.28 21.49 -3.10
N GLN A 228 -6.08 22.51 -3.95
CA GLN A 228 -5.48 22.38 -5.29
C GLN A 228 -4.07 21.78 -5.28
N ARG A 229 -3.34 21.87 -4.16
CA ARG A 229 -1.97 21.36 -4.08
C ARG A 229 -1.91 19.84 -3.97
N PHE A 230 -2.99 19.20 -3.54
CA PHE A 230 -2.97 17.78 -3.18
C PHE A 230 -3.28 16.87 -4.38
N SER A 231 -2.32 16.78 -5.30
CA SER A 231 -2.46 15.96 -6.52
C SER A 231 -2.56 14.45 -6.30
N LYS A 232 -2.26 14.00 -5.07
CA LYS A 232 -2.36 12.60 -4.66
C LYS A 232 -3.66 12.29 -3.91
N LEU A 233 -4.57 13.25 -3.77
CA LEU A 233 -5.90 12.97 -3.23
C LEU A 233 -6.61 11.91 -4.08
N ILE A 234 -7.17 10.94 -3.38
CA ILE A 234 -7.96 9.81 -3.86
C ILE A 234 -9.43 10.03 -3.47
N MET A 235 -9.69 10.66 -2.33
CA MET A 235 -11.04 10.88 -1.83
C MET A 235 -11.19 12.19 -1.05
N VAL A 236 -12.29 12.89 -1.31
CA VAL A 236 -12.75 14.03 -0.50
C VAL A 236 -14.10 13.67 0.12
N HIS A 237 -14.23 13.86 1.42
CA HIS A 237 -15.46 13.59 2.15
C HIS A 237 -15.86 14.83 2.97
N ILE A 238 -17.09 15.30 2.79
CA ILE A 238 -17.69 16.35 3.61
C ILE A 238 -18.87 15.72 4.35
N TYR A 239 -18.87 15.83 5.67
CA TYR A 239 -19.91 15.22 6.50
C TYR A 239 -20.41 16.14 7.60
N ASN A 240 -21.73 16.13 7.83
CA ASN A 240 -22.37 16.85 8.93
C ASN A 240 -21.91 18.31 9.03
N SER A 241 -21.97 19.01 7.90
CA SER A 241 -21.42 20.36 7.73
C SER A 241 -22.42 21.25 6.98
N THR A 242 -22.15 22.55 6.94
CA THR A 242 -22.89 23.49 6.09
C THR A 242 -21.89 24.18 5.16
N ILE A 243 -21.96 23.90 3.87
CA ILE A 243 -21.15 24.56 2.84
C ILE A 243 -21.71 25.96 2.65
N SER A 244 -20.96 26.95 3.13
CA SER A 244 -21.24 28.37 2.90
C SER A 244 -20.66 28.85 1.58
N ASN A 245 -19.48 28.37 1.19
CA ASN A 245 -18.88 28.65 -0.10
C ASN A 245 -17.98 27.49 -0.57
N TRP A 246 -18.10 27.13 -1.84
CA TRP A 246 -17.18 26.23 -2.53
C TRP A 246 -17.08 26.67 -3.99
N ASP A 247 -16.15 27.58 -4.22
CA ASP A 247 -15.94 28.29 -5.48
C ASP A 247 -15.02 27.54 -6.46
N ALA A 248 -14.81 28.16 -7.63
CA ALA A 248 -13.95 27.65 -8.69
C ALA A 248 -12.46 27.63 -8.30
N ASP A 249 -12.00 28.56 -7.46
CA ASP A 249 -10.61 28.61 -6.98
C ASP A 249 -10.27 27.37 -6.13
N SER A 250 -11.28 26.82 -5.45
CA SER A 250 -11.20 25.60 -4.66
C SER A 250 -11.81 24.38 -5.37
N SER A 251 -11.89 24.42 -6.70
CA SER A 251 -12.51 23.38 -7.52
C SER A 251 -11.77 22.04 -7.53
N ILE A 252 -12.53 20.96 -7.62
CA ILE A 252 -12.01 19.66 -8.02
C ILE A 252 -11.80 19.67 -9.53
N SER A 253 -10.55 19.92 -9.93
CA SER A 253 -10.17 20.01 -11.34
C SER A 253 -9.32 18.82 -11.81
N ALA A 254 -9.42 18.51 -13.11
CA ALA A 254 -8.64 17.45 -13.76
C ALA A 254 -7.12 17.65 -13.68
N THR A 255 -6.65 18.89 -13.64
CA THR A 255 -5.22 19.23 -13.60
C THR A 255 -4.65 19.12 -12.20
N ALA A 256 -5.39 19.58 -11.18
CA ALA A 256 -4.92 19.54 -9.80
C ALA A 256 -5.06 18.15 -9.19
N HIS A 257 -6.18 17.45 -9.40
CA HIS A 257 -6.54 16.24 -8.63
C HIS A 257 -6.41 14.95 -9.46
N THR A 258 -5.25 14.72 -10.07
CA THR A 258 -4.98 13.64 -11.05
C THR A 258 -5.20 12.20 -10.57
N ARG A 259 -5.44 11.98 -9.28
CA ARG A 259 -5.65 10.66 -8.66
C ARG A 259 -6.98 10.52 -7.95
N LEU A 260 -7.82 11.56 -7.99
CA LEU A 260 -9.05 11.59 -7.23
C LEU A 260 -10.07 10.65 -7.87
N LEU A 261 -10.60 9.75 -7.04
CA LEU A 261 -11.56 8.73 -7.43
C LEU A 261 -12.98 9.10 -6.98
N SER A 262 -13.12 9.83 -5.87
CA SER A 262 -14.44 10.04 -5.29
C SER A 262 -14.60 11.32 -4.48
N VAL A 263 -15.78 11.91 -4.58
CA VAL A 263 -16.26 13.00 -3.73
C VAL A 263 -17.58 12.58 -3.07
N LEU A 264 -17.61 12.62 -1.74
CA LEU A 264 -18.78 12.26 -0.94
C LEU A 264 -19.21 13.45 -0.09
N ILE A 265 -20.50 13.75 -0.14
CA ILE A 265 -21.10 14.85 0.62
C ILE A 265 -22.32 14.29 1.35
N GLY A 266 -22.18 14.07 2.65
CA GLY A 266 -23.19 13.45 3.51
C GLY A 266 -23.71 14.40 4.58
N ARG A 267 -25.02 14.37 4.88
CA ARG A 267 -25.63 15.19 5.96
C ARG A 267 -25.21 16.65 5.91
N THR A 268 -25.20 17.23 4.72
CA THR A 268 -24.60 18.54 4.49
C THR A 268 -25.63 19.52 3.96
N ASN A 269 -25.64 20.72 4.54
CA ASN A 269 -26.45 21.83 4.05
C ASN A 269 -25.65 22.67 3.06
N MET A 270 -26.31 23.19 2.03
CA MET A 270 -25.77 24.08 1.01
C MET A 270 -26.89 24.95 0.43
N ALA A 271 -26.56 26.16 -0.02
CA ALA A 271 -27.53 27.04 -0.68
C ALA A 271 -27.79 26.60 -2.13
N GLU A 272 -26.74 26.17 -2.81
CA GLU A 272 -26.74 25.80 -4.22
C GLU A 272 -25.77 24.64 -4.47
N PHE A 273 -25.78 24.13 -5.70
CA PHE A 273 -24.82 23.12 -6.11
C PHE A 273 -23.39 23.70 -6.07
N PRO A 274 -22.40 23.00 -5.47
CA PRO A 274 -21.04 23.54 -5.33
C PRO A 274 -20.38 23.88 -6.67
N GLN A 275 -20.02 25.15 -6.87
CA GLN A 275 -19.28 25.62 -8.06
C GLN A 275 -17.96 24.87 -8.24
N GLY A 276 -17.32 24.49 -7.15
CA GLY A 276 -16.10 23.68 -7.16
C GLY A 276 -16.24 22.28 -7.77
N LEU A 277 -17.46 21.82 -8.08
CA LEU A 277 -17.72 20.55 -8.78
C LEU A 277 -18.21 20.74 -10.22
N LEU A 278 -18.24 21.96 -10.74
CA LEU A 278 -18.70 22.27 -12.12
C LEU A 278 -17.57 22.31 -13.16
N GLN A 279 -16.32 22.28 -12.71
CA GLN A 279 -15.17 22.14 -13.60
C GLN A 279 -15.08 20.71 -14.15
N SER A 280 -14.30 20.53 -15.22
CA SER A 280 -14.00 19.19 -15.73
C SER A 280 -13.32 18.35 -14.64
N LEU A 281 -14.00 17.28 -14.24
CA LEU A 281 -13.51 16.37 -13.21
C LEU A 281 -12.29 15.58 -13.70
N PRO A 282 -11.39 15.15 -12.79
CA PRO A 282 -10.29 14.25 -13.13
C PRO A 282 -10.75 13.01 -13.86
N ALA A 283 -10.00 12.58 -14.87
CA ALA A 283 -10.30 11.35 -15.64
C ALA A 283 -10.35 10.09 -14.76
N THR A 284 -9.70 10.13 -13.59
CA THR A 284 -9.76 9.05 -12.59
C THR A 284 -11.02 9.06 -11.74
N MET A 285 -11.82 10.13 -11.78
CA MET A 285 -13.02 10.25 -10.97
C MET A 285 -14.01 9.15 -11.34
N MET A 286 -14.41 8.35 -10.35
CA MET A 286 -15.34 7.24 -10.51
C MET A 286 -16.70 7.54 -9.93
N SER A 287 -16.79 8.37 -8.88
CA SER A 287 -18.07 8.68 -8.28
C SER A 287 -18.19 10.05 -7.63
N VAL A 288 -19.40 10.61 -7.73
CA VAL A 288 -19.82 11.80 -6.98
C VAL A 288 -21.13 11.47 -6.27
N GLN A 289 -21.16 11.68 -4.96
CA GLN A 289 -22.28 11.25 -4.13
C GLN A 289 -22.73 12.33 -3.16
N PHE A 290 -24.03 12.59 -3.17
CA PHE A 290 -24.74 13.45 -2.24
C PHE A 290 -25.77 12.61 -1.49
N SER A 291 -25.71 12.61 -0.17
CA SER A 291 -26.63 11.85 0.67
C SER A 291 -27.11 12.67 1.86
N GLU A 292 -28.42 12.64 2.14
CA GLU A 292 -29.01 13.39 3.25
C GLU A 292 -28.67 14.90 3.19
N THR A 293 -28.78 15.51 2.00
CA THR A 293 -28.50 16.94 1.78
C THR A 293 -29.77 17.75 1.56
N ASN A 294 -29.70 19.06 1.82
CA ASN A 294 -30.79 19.99 1.52
C ASN A 294 -30.77 20.51 0.06
N LEU A 295 -29.95 19.93 -0.82
CA LEU A 295 -29.81 20.37 -2.21
C LEU A 295 -31.18 20.28 -2.90
N ALA A 296 -31.65 21.41 -3.44
CA ALA A 296 -32.98 21.52 -4.05
C ALA A 296 -32.98 21.22 -5.55
N GLN A 297 -31.90 21.56 -6.25
CA GLN A 297 -31.79 21.45 -7.72
C GLN A 297 -30.39 20.99 -8.13
N ILE A 298 -30.33 20.26 -9.26
CA ILE A 298 -29.09 19.86 -9.92
C ILE A 298 -28.94 20.74 -11.18
N PRO A 299 -27.74 21.21 -11.53
CA PRO A 299 -27.50 21.95 -12.78
C PRO A 299 -27.88 21.13 -14.03
N GLU A 300 -28.54 21.76 -15.00
CA GLU A 300 -29.00 21.12 -16.24
C GLU A 300 -27.84 20.73 -17.17
N ASP A 301 -26.71 21.41 -17.06
CA ASP A 301 -25.54 21.23 -17.92
C ASP A 301 -24.50 20.24 -17.37
N LEU A 302 -24.85 19.51 -16.30
CA LEU A 302 -23.92 18.59 -15.64
C LEU A 302 -23.45 17.46 -16.57
N TYR A 303 -24.33 16.99 -17.47
CA TYR A 303 -24.02 15.97 -18.47
C TYR A 303 -22.98 16.41 -19.51
N LEU A 304 -22.80 17.73 -19.69
CA LEU A 304 -21.77 18.29 -20.57
C LEU A 304 -20.41 18.45 -19.85
N ARG A 305 -20.44 18.58 -18.52
CA ARG A 305 -19.26 18.88 -17.70
C ARG A 305 -18.58 17.63 -17.18
N TRP A 306 -19.37 16.65 -16.75
CA TRP A 306 -18.88 15.42 -16.16
C TRP A 306 -18.67 14.35 -17.23
N HIS A 307 -17.50 13.71 -17.20
CA HIS A 307 -17.21 12.55 -18.05
C HIS A 307 -17.91 11.29 -17.50
N PHE A 308 -17.64 10.13 -18.09
CA PHE A 308 -18.24 8.88 -17.62
C PHE A 308 -17.88 8.56 -16.16
N LEU A 309 -18.89 8.47 -15.30
CA LEU A 309 -18.73 8.08 -13.90
C LEU A 309 -19.28 6.67 -13.67
N ALA A 310 -18.63 5.88 -12.81
CA ALA A 310 -19.18 4.59 -12.42
C ALA A 310 -20.42 4.75 -11.53
N MET A 311 -20.48 5.81 -10.71
CA MET A 311 -21.59 6.01 -9.81
C MET A 311 -21.91 7.49 -9.56
N VAL A 312 -23.19 7.84 -9.71
CA VAL A 312 -23.71 9.17 -9.41
C VAL A 312 -24.90 9.03 -8.48
N VAL A 313 -24.83 9.62 -7.28
CA VAL A 313 -25.80 9.37 -6.21
C VAL A 313 -26.33 10.68 -5.66
N PHE A 314 -27.65 10.80 -5.58
CA PHE A 314 -28.37 11.89 -4.92
C PHE A 314 -29.51 11.31 -4.08
N GLU A 315 -29.17 10.80 -2.90
CA GLU A 315 -30.09 10.03 -2.07
C GLU A 315 -30.54 10.75 -0.81
N LYS A 316 -31.76 10.43 -0.36
CA LYS A 316 -32.36 10.95 0.88
C LYS A 316 -32.29 12.48 0.98
N GLY A 317 -32.29 13.15 -0.17
CA GLY A 317 -32.13 14.60 -0.28
C GLY A 317 -33.47 15.33 -0.45
N LEU A 318 -33.39 16.65 -0.55
CA LEU A 318 -34.55 17.54 -0.72
C LEU A 318 -34.74 18.01 -2.17
N LEU A 319 -34.21 17.29 -3.17
CA LEU A 319 -34.38 17.68 -4.57
C LEU A 319 -35.87 17.80 -4.92
N THR A 320 -36.25 18.95 -5.49
CA THR A 320 -37.64 19.24 -5.85
C THR A 320 -38.00 18.77 -7.24
N SER A 321 -37.01 18.71 -8.14
CA SER A 321 -37.13 18.31 -9.54
C SER A 321 -35.80 17.74 -10.02
N LEU A 322 -35.85 16.87 -11.02
CA LEU A 322 -34.68 16.36 -11.73
C LEU A 322 -34.71 16.92 -13.15
N PRO A 323 -33.65 17.61 -13.60
CA PRO A 323 -33.51 17.98 -15.01
C PRO A 323 -33.58 16.74 -15.89
N TYR A 324 -34.28 16.84 -17.02
CA TYR A 324 -34.37 15.73 -17.96
C TYR A 324 -33.00 15.39 -18.56
N GLU A 325 -32.17 16.41 -18.73
CA GLU A 325 -30.80 16.36 -19.23
C GLU A 325 -29.89 15.49 -18.35
N MET A 326 -30.24 15.31 -17.07
CA MET A 326 -29.50 14.46 -16.15
C MET A 326 -29.44 13.00 -16.62
N PHE A 327 -30.46 12.53 -17.35
CA PHE A 327 -30.48 11.17 -17.90
C PHE A 327 -29.51 10.98 -19.08
N PHE A 328 -28.94 12.05 -19.62
CA PHE A 328 -27.87 11.98 -20.62
C PHE A 328 -26.47 11.88 -20.02
N LEU A 329 -26.33 12.08 -18.70
CA LEU A 329 -25.05 11.97 -18.02
C LEU A 329 -24.51 10.54 -18.18
N PRO A 330 -23.32 10.35 -18.77
CA PRO A 330 -22.73 9.02 -18.92
C PRO A 330 -22.40 8.44 -17.55
N THR A 331 -23.20 7.47 -17.08
CA THR A 331 -22.92 6.77 -15.82
C THR A 331 -23.32 5.30 -15.87
N TYR A 332 -22.58 4.45 -15.18
CA TYR A 332 -22.96 3.04 -15.00
C TYR A 332 -24.13 2.87 -14.02
N LYS A 333 -24.13 3.66 -12.93
CA LYS A 333 -25.19 3.61 -11.92
C LYS A 333 -25.57 5.03 -11.50
N MET A 334 -26.87 5.31 -11.56
CA MET A 334 -27.46 6.52 -11.02
C MET A 334 -28.48 6.16 -9.94
N SER A 335 -28.49 6.88 -8.82
CA SER A 335 -29.48 6.66 -7.76
C SER A 335 -30.04 7.97 -7.22
N PHE A 336 -31.38 7.99 -7.07
CA PHE A 336 -32.14 9.06 -6.45
C PHE A 336 -33.02 8.56 -5.30
N ALA A 337 -32.66 7.41 -4.71
CA ALA A 337 -33.46 6.75 -3.70
C ALA A 337 -33.73 7.64 -2.49
N GLY A 338 -34.98 7.66 -2.01
CA GLY A 338 -35.39 8.45 -0.84
C GLY A 338 -35.47 9.96 -1.08
N THR A 339 -35.31 10.41 -2.31
CA THR A 339 -35.43 11.83 -2.68
C THR A 339 -36.87 12.15 -3.11
N GLY A 340 -37.46 13.23 -2.59
CA GLY A 340 -38.72 13.79 -3.11
C GLY A 340 -40.03 13.01 -2.89
N SER A 341 -40.12 12.11 -1.90
CA SER A 341 -41.29 11.22 -1.66
C SER A 341 -42.63 11.90 -1.33
N ARG A 342 -42.77 13.24 -1.42
CA ARG A 342 -44.04 13.96 -1.27
C ARG A 342 -44.62 14.56 -2.55
N ARG A 343 -43.92 14.60 -3.70
CA ARG A 343 -44.46 15.22 -4.93
C ARG A 343 -44.48 14.38 -6.20
N PHE A 344 -43.69 13.31 -6.32
CA PHE A 344 -43.68 12.48 -7.53
C PHE A 344 -44.88 11.51 -7.68
N ARG A 345 -45.96 11.71 -6.90
CA ARG A 345 -47.17 10.87 -6.95
C ARG A 345 -48.36 11.49 -7.69
N HIS A 346 -48.16 12.62 -8.37
CA HIS A 346 -49.18 13.17 -9.25
C HIS A 346 -48.56 13.69 -10.53
N SER A 347 -48.71 12.91 -11.59
CA SER A 347 -49.29 13.37 -12.86
C SER A 347 -49.84 12.16 -13.63
N PRO A 348 -50.91 12.36 -14.43
CA PRO A 348 -51.96 11.36 -14.73
C PRO A 348 -51.53 10.15 -15.57
#